data_AF-A0A2M8BJN4-F1
#
_entry.id   AF-A0A2M8BJN4-F1
#
_cell.length_a   1.000
_cell.length_b   1.000
_cell.length_c   1.000
_cell.angle_alpha   90.00
_cell.angle_beta   90.00
_cell.angle_gamma   90.00
#
_symmetry.space_group_name_H-M   'P 1'
#
loop_
_entity.id
_entity.type
_entity.pdbx_description
1 polymer ?
#
loop_
_entity_poly.entity_id
_entity_poly.type
_entity_poly.pdbx_seq_one_letter_code
_entity_poly.pdbx_strand_id
1 'polypeptide(L)' 'MLDEWLTVLTWLRHRLRAIQVKHWKRGKTILRELLALGASVDVAAQVAGNAKRWWHNSAMLLNMVLPIAYFDALGVPRLS' A
#
# COMPACT_ATOMS: atom_id res chain seq x y z
N MET A 1 -19.26 -15.78 11.40
CA MET A 1 -20.01 -14.70 10.71
C MET A 1 -19.15 -13.44 10.51
N LEU A 2 -18.29 -13.04 11.47
CA LEU A 2 -17.34 -11.93 11.29
C LEU A 2 -16.10 -12.28 10.44
N ASP A 3 -15.70 -13.56 10.39
CA ASP A 3 -14.47 -13.99 9.71
C ASP A 3 -14.48 -13.84 8.18
N GLU A 4 -15.66 -13.95 7.56
CA GLU A 4 -15.83 -13.91 6.11
C GLU A 4 -15.69 -12.50 5.54
N TRP A 5 -16.17 -11.50 6.29
CA TRP A 5 -16.02 -10.08 5.94
C TRP A 5 -14.59 -9.55 6.21
N LEU A 6 -13.96 -10.04 7.28
CA LEU A 6 -12.59 -9.65 7.63
C LEU A 6 -11.58 -10.12 6.57
N THR A 7 -11.80 -11.28 5.95
CA THR A 7 -10.97 -11.82 4.87
C THR A 7 -11.12 -11.03 3.57
N VAL A 8 -12.34 -10.69 3.16
CA VAL A 8 -12.59 -9.88 1.94
C VAL A 8 -11.92 -8.51 2.05
N LEU A 9 -12.10 -7.81 3.17
CA LEU A 9 -11.48 -6.50 3.36
C LEU A 9 -9.95 -6.59 3.44
N THR A 10 -9.40 -7.66 4.01
CA THR A 10 -7.94 -7.86 4.07
C THR A 10 -7.35 -8.09 2.68
N TRP A 11 -8.01 -8.92 1.87
CA TRP A 11 -7.61 -9.17 0.49
C TRP A 11 -7.72 -7.91 -0.38
N LEU A 12 -8.81 -7.15 -0.24
CA LEU A 12 -9.02 -5.92 -0.99
C LEU A 12 -7.94 -4.87 -0.68
N ARG A 13 -7.64 -4.65 0.62
CA ARG A 13 -6.58 -3.73 1.05
C ARG A 13 -5.22 -4.13 0.50
N HIS A 14 -4.90 -5.43 0.52
CA HIS A 14 -3.65 -5.92 -0.03
C HIS A 14 -3.54 -5.65 -1.53
N ARG A 15 -4.63 -5.86 -2.30
CA ARG A 15 -4.67 -5.54 -3.73
C ARG A 15 -4.53 -4.05 -4.02
N LEU A 16 -5.21 -3.19 -3.27
CA LEU A 16 -5.12 -1.75 -3.46
C LEU A 16 -3.68 -1.24 -3.26
N ARG A 17 -2.96 -1.76 -2.26
CA ARG A 17 -1.53 -1.43 -2.08
C ARG A 17 -0.67 -1.88 -3.25
N ALA A 18 -0.93 -3.08 -3.79
CA ALA A 18 -0.22 -3.57 -4.98
C ALA A 18 -0.46 -2.69 -6.19
N ILE A 19 -1.71 -2.30 -6.43
CA ILE A 19 -2.07 -1.39 -7.50
C ILE A 19 -1.37 -0.04 -7.33
N GLN A 20 -1.35 0.52 -6.10
CA GLN A 20 -0.68 1.78 -5.81
C GLN A 20 0.82 1.73 -6.13
N VAL A 21 1.53 0.70 -5.66
CA VAL A 21 2.97 0.54 -5.91
C VAL A 21 3.25 0.35 -7.41
N LYS A 22 2.40 -0.38 -8.13
CA LYS A 22 2.49 -0.50 -9.59
C LYS A 22 2.23 0.81 -10.31
N HIS A 23 1.27 1.61 -9.83
CA HIS A 23 0.99 2.93 -10.40
C HIS A 23 2.22 3.83 -10.31
N TRP A 24 2.90 3.84 -9.16
CA TRP A 24 4.15 4.59 -8.99
C TRP A 24 5.31 4.06 -9.85
N LYS A 25 5.37 2.74 -10.09
CA LYS A 25 6.22 2.03 -11.07
C LYS A 25 7.75 2.11 -10.87
N ARG A 26 8.29 3.27 -10.49
CA ARG A 26 9.71 3.58 -10.37
C ARG A 26 10.08 3.73 -8.90
N GLY A 27 11.20 3.14 -8.49
CA GLY A 27 11.70 3.24 -7.11
C GLY A 27 11.85 4.69 -6.63
N LYS A 28 12.32 5.60 -7.50
CA LYS A 28 12.40 7.04 -7.16
C LYS A 28 11.04 7.65 -6.85
N THR A 29 10.01 7.30 -7.61
CA THR A 29 8.62 7.75 -7.36
C THR A 29 8.10 7.15 -6.06
N ILE A 30 8.31 5.85 -5.85
CA ILE A 30 7.92 5.15 -4.62
C ILE A 30 8.56 5.81 -3.40
N LEU A 31 9.87 6.07 -3.43
CA LEU A 31 10.58 6.76 -2.35
C LEU A 31 9.98 8.14 -2.07
N ARG A 32 9.82 8.98 -3.10
CA ARG A 32 9.27 10.34 -2.97
C ARG A 32 7.87 10.33 -2.35
N GLU A 33 6.98 9.48 -2.87
CA GLU A 33 5.58 9.41 -2.42
C GLU A 33 5.47 8.84 -1.00
N LEU A 34 6.25 7.81 -0.65
CA LEU A 34 6.24 7.27 0.71
C LEU A 34 6.76 8.27 1.74
N LEU A 35 7.79 9.06 1.40
CA LEU A 35 8.26 10.14 2.27
C LEU A 35 7.20 11.24 2.43
N ALA A 36 6.49 11.60 1.35
CA ALA A 36 5.38 12.57 1.41
C ALA A 36 4.20 12.06 2.28
N LEU A 37 4.04 10.74 2.37
CA LEU A 37 3.07 10.07 3.24
C LEU A 37 3.58 9.85 4.68
N GLY A 38 4.78 10.35 5.01
CA GLY A 38 5.34 10.31 6.37
C GLY A 38 6.08 9.03 6.73
N ALA A 39 6.44 8.19 5.76
CA ALA A 39 7.32 7.05 6.03
C ALA A 39 8.72 7.52 6.45
N SER A 40 9.39 6.73 7.29
CA SER A 40 10.82 6.92 7.53
C SER A 40 11.62 6.65 6.25
N VAL A 41 12.80 7.26 6.16
CA VAL A 41 13.71 7.08 5.01
C VAL A 41 14.05 5.60 4.80
N ASP A 42 14.31 4.86 5.88
CA ASP A 42 14.64 3.43 5.80
C ASP A 42 13.50 2.59 5.22
N VAL A 43 12.27 2.82 5.70
CA VAL A 43 11.08 2.14 5.18
C VAL A 43 10.87 2.48 3.70
N ALA A 44 10.94 3.76 3.36
CA ALA A 44 10.72 4.21 1.99
C ALA A 44 11.81 3.68 1.03
N ALA A 45 13.07 3.63 1.47
CA ALA A 45 14.20 3.09 0.70
C ALA A 45 14.06 1.57 0.49
N GLN A 46 13.69 0.81 1.52
CA GLN A 46 13.48 -0.63 1.42
C GLN A 46 12.34 -0.98 0.44
N VAL A 47 11.23 -0.24 0.50
CA VAL A 47 10.10 -0.45 -0.42
C VAL A 47 10.50 -0.02 -1.85
N ALA A 48 11.20 1.10 -2.01
CA ALA A 48 11.68 1.58 -3.31
C ALA A 48 12.69 0.63 -3.99
N GLY A 49 13.58 0.00 -3.22
CA GLY A 49 14.53 -1.00 -3.73
C GLY A 49 13.82 -2.24 -4.32
N ASN A 50 12.62 -2.54 -3.83
CA ASN A 50 11.79 -3.65 -4.28
C ASN A 50 10.73 -3.26 -5.33
N ALA A 51 10.89 -2.12 -6.02
CA ALA A 51 9.92 -1.60 -6.99
C ALA A 51 9.46 -2.60 -8.09
N LYS A 52 10.30 -3.57 -8.47
CA LYS A 52 9.95 -4.60 -9.47
C LYS A 52 9.08 -5.72 -8.90
N ARG A 53 8.97 -5.86 -7.58
CA ARG A 53 8.26 -6.94 -6.86
C ARG A 53 7.01 -6.43 -6.15
N TRP A 54 6.26 -5.54 -6.80
CA TRP A 54 5.02 -4.91 -6.33
C TRP A 54 4.06 -5.82 -5.56
N TRP A 55 3.74 -7.02 -6.05
CA TRP A 55 2.86 -7.96 -5.33
C TRP A 55 3.43 -8.37 -3.96
N HIS A 56 4.69 -8.83 -3.93
CA HIS A 56 5.35 -9.25 -2.70
C HIS A 56 5.57 -8.07 -1.72
N ASN A 57 5.86 -6.88 -2.26
CA ASN A 57 6.08 -5.67 -1.48
C ASN A 57 4.79 -5.15 -0.82
N SER A 58 3.61 -5.55 -1.32
CA SER A 58 2.32 -5.05 -0.83
C SER A 58 1.83 -5.72 0.46
N ALA A 59 2.69 -6.56 1.04
CA ALA A 59 2.59 -7.05 2.41
C ALA A 59 3.60 -6.30 3.31
N MET A 60 3.49 -6.45 4.63
CA MET A 60 4.45 -5.90 5.61
C MET A 60 4.43 -4.36 5.73
N LEU A 61 5.55 -3.67 5.47
CA LEU A 61 5.79 -2.26 5.81
C LEU A 61 4.81 -1.30 5.12
N LEU A 62 4.32 -1.67 3.93
CA LEU A 62 3.31 -0.90 3.20
C LEU A 62 1.94 -0.85 3.91
N ASN A 63 1.66 -1.77 4.84
CA ASN A 63 0.44 -1.72 5.64
C ASN A 63 0.42 -0.51 6.58
N MET A 64 1.59 -0.09 7.08
CA MET A 64 1.72 1.06 7.99
C MET A 64 1.65 2.39 7.24
N VAL A 65 2.24 2.45 6.04
CA VAL A 65 2.34 3.70 5.27
C VAL A 65 1.11 3.96 4.38
N LEU A 66 0.42 2.90 3.93
CA LEU A 66 -0.85 2.99 3.19
C LEU A 66 -2.00 2.47 4.05
N PRO A 67 -2.45 3.24 5.06
CA PRO A 67 -3.63 2.91 5.84
C PRO A 67 -4.89 3.01 4.99
N ILE A 68 -6.01 2.47 5.46
CA ILE A 68 -7.29 2.54 4.74
C ILE A 68 -7.71 3.99 4.44
N ALA A 69 -7.41 4.92 5.36
CA ALA A 69 -7.66 6.35 5.22
C ALA A 69 -7.03 6.97 3.95
N TYR A 70 -5.89 6.44 3.50
CA TYR A 70 -5.29 6.88 2.24
C TYR A 70 -6.20 6.57 1.05
N PHE A 71 -6.79 5.38 1.02
CA PHE A 71 -7.70 4.97 -0.05
C PHE A 71 -9.07 5.64 0.07
N ASP A 72 -9.52 5.97 1.29
CA ASP A 72 -10.73 6.78 1.48
C ASP A 72 -10.55 8.19 0.91
N ALA A 73 -9.38 8.80 1.10
CA ALA A 73 -9.05 10.10 0.52
C ALA A 73 -8.99 10.07 -1.02
N LEU A 74 -8.74 8.90 -1.60
CA LEU A 74 -8.83 8.66 -3.05
C LEU A 74 -10.26 8.34 -3.52
N GLY A 75 -11.24 8.30 -2.63
CA GLY A 75 -12.63 8.00 -2.95
C GLY A 75 -12.92 6.52 -3.22
N VAL A 76 -12.06 5.60 -2.77
CA VAL A 76 -12.31 4.16 -2.91
C VAL A 76 -13.50 3.77 -2.02
N PRO A 77 -14.57 3.15 -2.56
CA PRO A 77 -15.73 2.75 -1.77
C PRO A 77 -15.35 1.73 -0.69
N ARG A 78 -15.86 1.94 0.53
CA ARG A 78 -15.81 0.92 1.58
C ARG A 78 -16.92 -0.10 1.35
N LEU A 79 -16.56 -1.37 1.35
CA LEU A 79 -17.55 -2.45 1.37
C LEU A 79 -17.98 -2.64 2.83
N SER A 80 -19.24 -2.32 3.12
CA SER A 80 -19.91 -2.54 4.41
C SER A 80 -20.66 -3.86 4.42
#